data_AF-A0A914NZG4-F1
#
_entry.id   AF-A0A914NZG4-F1
#
_cell.length_a   1.000
_cell.length_b   1.000
_cell.length_c   1.000
_cell.angle_alpha   90.00
_cell.angle_beta   90.00
_cell.angle_gamma   90.00
#
_symmetry.space_group_name_H-M   'P 1'
#
loop_
_entity.id
_entity.type
_entity.pdbx_description
1 polymer ?
#
loop_
_entity_poly.entity_id
_entity_poly.type
_entity_poly.pdbx_seq_one_letter_code
_entity_poly.pdbx_strand_id
1 'polypeptide(L)' 'MDRSLPGNGHATQMAWATTSQIGCALARCPDSKWKTYLVCQYNPYGNVLGRSIYEKGKPCSGCGNKCTSNGLCQ' A
#
# COMPACT_ATOMS: atom_id res chain seq x y z
N MET A 1 -14.23 11.12 -6.55
CA MET A 1 -12.90 11.76 -6.64
C MET A 1 -12.42 11.96 -5.22
N ASP A 2 -11.75 10.95 -4.65
CA ASP A 2 -11.21 11.06 -3.29
C ASP A 2 -9.95 11.93 -3.35
N ARG A 3 -10.08 13.17 -2.88
CA ARG A 3 -8.95 14.10 -2.73
C ARG A 3 -8.12 13.56 -1.57
N SER A 4 -6.92 13.07 -1.88
CA SER A 4 -5.89 12.64 -0.94
C SER A 4 -5.93 13.48 0.34
N LEU A 5 -6.57 12.93 1.38
CA LEU A 5 -6.72 13.59 2.67
C LEU A 5 -5.32 13.75 3.30
N PRO A 6 -4.91 14.97 3.71
CA PRO A 6 -3.62 15.18 4.35
C PRO A 6 -3.54 14.31 5.60
N GLY A 7 -2.57 13.38 5.62
CA GLY A 7 -2.38 12.40 6.69
C GLY A 7 -2.67 10.93 6.34
N ASN A 8 -3.40 10.66 5.25
CA ASN A 8 -3.80 9.28 4.90
C ASN A 8 -2.87 8.59 3.89
N GLY A 9 -1.78 9.22 3.46
CA GLY A 9 -0.86 8.68 2.44
C GLY A 9 -0.28 7.30 2.79
N HIS A 10 0.09 7.08 4.05
CA HIS A 10 0.62 5.78 4.48
C HIS A 10 -0.44 4.67 4.41
N ALA A 11 -1.64 4.93 4.93
CA ALA A 11 -2.74 3.96 4.91
C ALA A 11 -3.21 3.64 3.48
N THR A 12 -3.32 4.65 2.63
CA THR A 12 -3.71 4.50 1.23
C THR A 12 -2.69 3.73 0.40
N GLN A 13 -1.38 3.92 0.65
CA GLN A 13 -0.33 3.11 0.02
C GLN A 13 -0.39 1.64 0.46
N MET A 14 -0.64 1.36 1.75
CA MET A 14 -0.76 -0.01 2.24
C MET A 14 -1.97 -0.76 1.65
N ALA A 15 -3.07 -0.06 1.42
CA ALA A 15 -4.30 -0.64 0.90
C ALA A 15 -4.41 -0.64 -0.64
N TRP A 16 -3.36 -0.18 -1.35
CA TRP A 16 -3.41 0.01 -2.79
C TRP A 16 -3.48 -1.31 -3.56
N ALA A 17 -4.60 -1.59 -4.24
CA ALA A 17 -4.92 -2.92 -4.78
C ALA A 17 -3.90 -3.45 -5.79
N THR A 18 -3.23 -2.58 -6.54
CA THR A 18 -2.23 -3.01 -7.54
C THR A 18 -0.84 -3.21 -6.95
N THR A 19 -0.59 -2.77 -5.72
CA THR A 19 0.67 -3.01 -5.02
C THR A 19 0.70 -4.45 -4.55
N SER A 20 1.66 -5.23 -5.03
CA SER A 20 1.77 -6.68 -4.76
C SER A 20 3.05 -7.07 -4.03
N GLN A 21 3.98 -6.13 -3.88
CA GLN A 21 5.28 -6.35 -3.27
C GLN A 21 5.59 -5.23 -2.29
N ILE A 22 6.22 -5.60 -1.17
CA ILE A 22 6.71 -4.68 -0.15
C ILE A 22 8.10 -5.13 0.29
N GLY A 23 8.99 -4.17 0.47
CA GLY A 23 10.30 -4.37 1.10
C GLY A 23 10.52 -3.35 2.19
N CYS A 24 10.92 -3.78 3.39
CA CYS A 24 11.12 -2.90 4.54
C CYS A 24 12.53 -3.03 5.11
N ALA A 25 13.04 -1.95 5.66
CA ALA A 25 14.32 -1.89 6.38
C ALA A 25 14.16 -1.11 7.68
N LEU A 26 14.83 -1.59 8.73
CA LEU A 26 14.93 -0.93 10.02
C LEU A 26 16.39 -0.60 10.30
N ALA A 27 16.68 0.67 10.59
CA ALA A 27 18.01 1.14 10.95
C ALA A 27 17.99 1.90 12.28
N ARG A 28 19.03 1.68 13.11
CA ARG A 28 19.31 2.52 14.27
C ARG A 28 20.37 3.54 13.91
N CYS A 29 20.11 4.81 14.17
CA CYS A 29 20.97 5.93 13.81
C CYS A 29 21.25 6.79 15.06
N PRO A 30 22.28 6.44 15.87
CA PRO A 30 22.56 7.10 17.14
C PRO A 30 22.82 8.60 17.03
N ASP A 31 23.39 9.06 15.90
CA ASP A 31 23.75 10.46 15.69
C ASP A 31 22.66 11.27 14.97
N SER A 32 21.56 10.62 14.55
CA SER A 32 20.44 11.28 13.90
C SER A 32 19.45 11.88 14.90
N LYS A 33 18.61 12.82 14.43
CA LYS A 33 17.50 13.40 15.21
C LYS A 33 16.57 12.32 15.77
N TRP A 34 16.21 11.34 14.95
CA TRP A 34 15.47 10.15 15.36
C TRP A 34 16.43 8.98 15.46
N LYS A 35 16.30 8.15 16.49
CA LYS A 35 17.25 7.05 16.73
C LYS A 35 16.91 5.77 15.95
N THR A 36 15.68 5.67 15.47
CA THR A 36 15.18 4.50 14.73
C THR A 36 14.44 4.97 13.50
N TYR A 37 14.78 4.41 12.35
CA TYR A 37 14.11 4.62 11.08
C TYR A 37 13.56 3.29 10.58
N LEU A 38 12.25 3.25 10.34
CA LEU A 38 11.58 2.17 9.61
C LEU A 38 11.15 2.74 8.27
N VAL A 39 11.61 2.13 7.18
CA VAL A 39 11.26 2.53 5.82
C VAL A 39 10.74 1.31 5.08
N CYS A 40 9.59 1.45 4.42
CA CYS A 40 9.05 0.44 3.52
C CYS A 40 8.87 1.04 2.13
N GLN A 41 9.23 0.26 1.10
CA GLN A 41 8.96 0.56 -0.30
C GLN A 41 7.95 -0.44 -0.85
N TYR A 42 7.12 0.05 -1.78
CA TYR A 42 5.98 -0.66 -2.34
C TYR A 42 6.13 -0.75 -3.86
N ASN A 43 5.87 -1.92 -4.43
CA ASN A 43 5.93 -2.14 -5.86
C ASN A 43 4.72 -2.95 -6.36
N PRO A 44 4.07 -2.54 -7.46
CA PRO A 44 4.03 -1.18 -8.00
C PRO A 44 3.69 -0.12 -6.95
N TYR A 45 4.13 1.13 -7.17
CA TYR A 45 3.81 2.24 -6.26
C TYR A 45 2.32 2.60 -6.31
N GLY A 46 1.79 3.09 -5.20
CA GLY A 46 0.41 3.55 -5.07
C GLY A 46 0.29 5.07 -5.04
N ASN A 47 -0.81 5.57 -4.49
CA ASN A 47 -1.06 7.01 -4.29
C ASN A 47 -0.93 7.86 -5.57
N VAL A 48 -1.30 7.27 -6.70
CA VAL A 48 -1.31 7.97 -7.98
C VAL A 48 -2.48 8.94 -8.00
N LEU A 49 -2.19 10.23 -8.18
CA LEU A 49 -3.21 11.28 -8.24
C LEU A 49 -4.27 10.95 -9.30
N GLY A 50 -5.53 11.09 -8.92
CA GLY A 50 -6.68 10.79 -9.79
C GLY A 50 -7.00 9.30 -9.95
N ARG A 51 -6.27 8.39 -9.30
CA ARG A 51 -6.60 6.95 -9.28
C ARG A 51 -7.23 6.54 -7.96
N SER A 52 -8.10 5.52 -8.02
CA SER A 52 -8.70 4.88 -6.85
C SER A 52 -7.69 3.91 -6.19
N ILE A 53 -7.78 3.78 -4.86
CA ILE A 53 -6.96 2.85 -4.07
C ILE A 53 -7.26 1.39 -4.48
N TYR A 54 -8.54 1.09 -4.67
CA TYR A 54 -9.07 -0.19 -5.15
C TYR A 54 -10.42 0.04 -5.83
N GLU A 55 -10.81 -0.89 -6.69
CA GLU A 55 -12.16 -0.89 -7.27
C GLU A 55 -13.18 -1.41 -6.27
N LYS A 56 -14.33 -0.75 -6.16
CA LYS A 56 -15.39 -1.16 -5.23
C LYS A 56 -16.12 -2.38 -5.78
N GLY A 57 -16.33 -3.40 -4.94
CA GLY A 57 -17.04 -4.60 -5.34
C GLY A 57 -16.94 -5.72 -4.31
N LYS A 58 -17.40 -6.92 -4.70
CA LYS A 58 -17.16 -8.14 -3.91
C LYS A 58 -15.65 -8.46 -3.93
N PRO A 59 -15.07 -8.98 -2.83
CA PRO A 59 -13.68 -9.42 -2.84
C PRO A 59 -13.36 -10.32 -4.03
N CYS A 60 -12.18 -10.14 -4.63
CA CYS A 60 -11.69 -10.88 -5.80
C CYS A 60 -12.50 -10.76 -7.11
N SER A 61 -13.54 -9.93 -7.20
CA SER A 61 -14.36 -9.86 -8.42
C SER A 61 -13.57 -9.46 -9.68
N GLY A 62 -12.41 -8.81 -9.52
CA GLY A 62 -11.51 -8.43 -10.61
C GLY A 62 -10.39 -9.43 -10.93
N CYS A 63 -10.34 -10.60 -10.29
CA CYS A 63 -9.12 -11.44 -10.25
C CYS A 63 -9.28 -12.81 -10.94
N GLY A 64 -10.44 -13.06 -11.56
CA GLY A 64 -10.77 -14.34 -12.17
C GLY A 64 -10.68 -15.48 -11.16
N ASN A 65 -9.91 -16.51 -11.48
CA ASN A 65 -9.77 -17.70 -10.63
C ASN A 65 -8.63 -17.59 -9.59
N LYS A 66 -7.96 -16.44 -9.50
CA LYS A 66 -6.81 -16.24 -8.60
C LYS A 66 -7.19 -15.52 -7.31
N CYS A 67 -8.21 -16.05 -6.64
CA CYS A 67 -8.65 -15.56 -5.34
C CYS A 67 -8.11 -16.45 -4.23
N THR A 68 -7.48 -15.83 -3.23
CA THR A 68 -7.10 -16.52 -2.00
C THR A 68 -8.31 -16.67 -1.07
N SER A 69 -8.24 -17.61 -0.12
CA SER A 69 -9.30 -17.80 0.89
C SER A 69 -9.59 -16.55 1.74
N ASN A 70 -8.65 -15.62 1.77
CA ASN A 70 -8.74 -14.37 2.56
C ASN A 70 -9.25 -13.18 1.72
N GLY A 71 -9.72 -13.42 0.50
CA GLY A 71 -10.30 -12.37 -0.35
C GLY A 71 -9.28 -11.47 -1.06
N LEU A 72 -8.02 -11.89 -1.12
CA LEU A 72 -6.95 -11.20 -1.86
C LEU A 72 -6.66 -11.87 -3.20
N CYS A 73 -6.15 -11.08 -4.14
CA CYS A 73 -5.80 -11.53 -5.49
C CYS A 73 -4.32 -11.89 -5.61
N GLN A 74 -4.01 -12.91 -6.42
CA GLN A 74 -2.65 -13.42 -6.63
C GLN A 74 -2.27 -13.53 -8.11
#